data_AF-A0A847BLI5-F1
#
_entry.id   AF-A0A847BLI5-F1
#
_cell.length_a   1.000
_cell.length_b   1.000
_cell.length_c   1.000
_cell.angle_alpha   90.00
_cell.angle_beta   90.00
_cell.angle_gamma   90.00
#
_symmetry.space_group_name_H-M   'P 1'
#
loop_
_entity.id
_entity.type
_entity.pdbx_description
1 polymer ?
#
loop_
_entity_poly.entity_id
_entity_poly.type
_entity_poly.pdbx_seq_one_letter_code
_entity_poly.pdbx_strand_id
1 'polypeptide(L)'
;MFFKKSLSLILLVLLLFALIVPMAGGFAYAGEMTGEESFQSQAGGPNPQTDAISVNEPETEIPDPVTASFFSIQTTETDFPAATTSTEQLKVPDNALLIIDLCEWQNPEKINYDLLCRQISGVILRIGFTGYSSEKNKVTDQHFERHYAEFKKRGVEIGGYWFSRANSVEEAEDEAKATLQLLQGKEFELPVYWDTEDPYYQAKTGRQLLTDAGIAYMETVREAGYKVGIYACVNWYLNRMDINRLWEYHAENFFELWVAHYGVYSPQFKHNYWMWQFSNEGRLDGYGGYLDFNLRAKKGPDLLEKIDQTPPVITGLSDLELIQGMELNLKEGIRADDDKDGKNIPFDVSPRMIDTRQPGTHLITYSAKDLAGNVCSYTRTVTIKPTTFTDVPIAYWAYNFIENIYRQGLVQGYKGSEREFRPENNLTREQAATVIARAANLTTEGKEASFPDVPADNPCYPFIAALADKGAINGFPDGLFRG
;
A
#
# COMPACT_ATOMS: atom_id res chain seq x y z
N MET A 1 10.23 25.47 -4.71
CA MET A 1 11.44 24.68 -4.39
C MET A 1 12.76 25.30 -4.90
N PHE A 2 12.73 26.32 -5.77
CA PHE A 2 13.94 26.97 -6.33
C PHE A 2 14.77 27.81 -5.33
N PHE A 3 14.19 28.32 -4.25
CA PHE A 3 14.89 29.20 -3.30
C PHE A 3 15.81 28.49 -2.29
N LYS A 4 15.59 27.20 -1.98
CA LYS A 4 16.44 26.45 -1.02
C LYS A 4 17.78 25.97 -1.61
N LYS A 5 17.85 25.72 -2.93
CA LYS A 5 19.11 25.30 -3.60
C LYS A 5 20.13 26.45 -3.73
N SER A 6 19.67 27.70 -3.86
CA SER A 6 20.56 28.88 -3.97
C SER A 6 21.29 29.23 -2.66
N LEU A 7 20.64 29.01 -1.51
CA LEU A 7 21.24 29.31 -0.21
C LEU A 7 22.41 28.38 0.16
N SER A 8 22.33 27.10 -0.23
CA SER A 8 23.42 26.12 -0.03
C SER A 8 24.62 26.37 -0.93
N LEU A 9 24.41 26.97 -2.11
CA LEU A 9 25.46 27.33 -3.05
C LEU A 9 26.26 28.54 -2.57
N ILE A 10 25.57 29.54 -2.00
CA ILE A 10 26.21 30.70 -1.37
C ILE A 10 27.05 30.25 -0.17
N LEU A 11 26.57 29.31 0.65
CA LEU A 11 27.32 28.77 1.79
C LEU A 11 28.58 28.00 1.36
N LEU A 12 28.52 27.25 0.25
CA LEU A 12 29.67 26.53 -0.33
C LEU A 12 30.71 27.48 -0.94
N VAL A 13 30.25 28.55 -1.60
CA VAL A 13 31.11 29.64 -2.10
C VAL A 13 31.73 30.43 -0.95
N LEU A 14 31.01 30.63 0.16
CA LEU A 14 31.52 31.26 1.39
C LEU A 14 32.57 30.39 2.10
N LEU A 15 32.41 29.06 2.08
CA LEU A 15 33.42 28.11 2.56
C LEU A 15 34.71 28.16 1.73
N LEU A 16 34.59 28.35 0.41
CA LEU A 16 35.74 28.61 -0.47
C LEU A 16 36.38 30.00 -0.19
N PHE A 17 35.59 31.03 0.15
CA PHE A 17 36.09 32.35 0.58
C PHE A 17 36.90 32.29 1.89
N ALA A 18 36.53 31.42 2.83
CA ALA A 18 37.20 31.29 4.13
C ALA A 18 38.61 30.65 4.04
N LEU A 19 38.92 29.94 2.95
CA LEU A 19 40.20 29.27 2.75
C LEU A 19 41.25 30.13 2.00
N ILE A 20 40.87 31.30 1.46
CA ILE A 20 41.71 32.09 0.52
C ILE A 20 42.25 33.41 1.13
N VAL A 21 41.84 33.81 2.34
CA VAL A 21 42.38 35.03 2.99
C VAL A 21 43.36 34.67 4.11
N PRO A 22 44.68 34.88 3.95
CA PRO A 22 45.58 34.89 5.09
C PRO A 22 45.31 36.17 5.89
N MET A 23 44.87 36.03 7.15
CA MET A 23 44.73 37.16 8.07
C MET A 23 46.08 37.84 8.26
N ALA A 24 46.20 39.06 7.75
CA ALA A 24 47.26 40.00 8.08
C ALA A 24 46.64 41.35 8.43
N GLY A 25 46.92 41.81 9.65
CA GLY A 25 46.81 43.21 10.06
C GLY A 25 45.54 43.57 10.82
N GLY A 26 45.65 43.65 12.15
CA GLY A 26 44.63 44.27 12.99
C GLY A 26 44.59 45.78 12.84
N PHE A 27 43.42 46.36 13.13
CA PHE A 27 43.30 47.69 13.70
C PHE A 27 42.07 47.69 14.61
N ALA A 28 42.30 48.09 15.86
CA ALA A 28 41.28 48.42 16.84
C ALA A 28 40.63 49.76 16.46
N TYR A 29 39.31 49.87 16.68
CA TYR A 29 38.75 51.14 17.12
C TYR A 29 37.57 50.88 18.06
N ALA A 30 37.71 51.39 19.27
CA ALA A 30 36.71 51.42 20.32
C ALA A 30 35.68 52.52 20.04
N GLY A 31 34.46 52.33 20.56
CA GLY A 31 33.40 53.33 20.54
C GLY A 31 32.19 52.79 21.28
N GLU A 32 32.22 52.89 22.61
CA GLU A 32 31.08 52.71 23.50
C GLU A 32 29.90 53.59 23.06
N MET A 33 28.68 53.05 23.16
CA MET A 33 27.60 53.79 23.81
C MET A 33 26.66 52.82 24.54
N THR A 34 26.39 53.25 25.76
CA THR A 34 25.70 52.65 26.89
C THR A 34 24.21 52.44 26.68
N GLY A 35 23.64 51.45 27.37
CA GLY A 35 22.20 51.28 27.53
C GLY A 35 21.88 50.04 28.35
N GLU A 36 22.01 50.16 29.68
CA GLU A 36 21.36 49.32 30.69
C GLU A 36 19.84 49.22 30.38
N GLU A 37 19.16 48.09 30.58
CA GLU A 37 18.60 47.75 31.89
C GLU A 37 18.50 46.24 32.13
N SER A 38 18.89 45.89 33.35
CA SER A 38 18.82 44.62 34.06
C SER A 38 17.40 44.21 34.46
N PHE A 39 17.14 42.90 34.58
CA PHE A 39 16.93 42.28 35.90
C PHE A 39 16.98 40.75 35.82
N GLN A 40 17.92 40.15 36.55
CA GLN A 40 17.91 38.75 36.97
C GLN A 40 17.21 38.63 38.34
N SER A 41 16.68 37.45 38.68
CA SER A 41 17.21 36.72 39.85
C SER A 41 16.70 35.27 39.90
N GLN A 42 17.60 34.40 40.36
CA GLN A 42 17.46 32.97 40.52
C GLN A 42 17.09 32.56 41.96
N ALA A 43 16.75 31.27 42.09
CA ALA A 43 17.29 30.29 43.05
C ALA A 43 16.62 30.05 44.42
N GLY A 44 16.45 28.75 44.72
CA GLY A 44 16.95 28.11 45.96
C GLY A 44 15.91 27.63 47.00
N GLY A 45 15.88 26.32 47.29
CA GLY A 45 15.16 25.68 48.42
C GLY A 45 15.80 25.93 49.80
N PRO A 46 15.71 25.04 50.84
CA PRO A 46 15.04 23.73 51.00
C PRO A 46 14.18 23.56 52.31
N ASN A 47 13.64 22.34 52.51
CA ASN A 47 12.95 21.68 53.66
C ASN A 47 13.60 21.91 55.08
N PRO A 48 13.03 21.55 56.29
CA PRO A 48 12.23 20.34 56.62
C PRO A 48 11.19 20.35 57.81
N GLN A 49 10.40 19.24 57.87
CA GLN A 49 9.82 18.44 58.99
C GLN A 49 9.27 18.99 60.32
N THR A 50 8.15 18.38 60.76
CA THR A 50 7.75 17.86 62.12
C THR A 50 6.22 17.58 62.09
N ASP A 51 5.52 16.84 62.96
CA ASP A 51 5.67 15.56 63.67
C ASP A 51 4.25 15.16 64.18
N ALA A 52 3.92 13.86 64.14
CA ALA A 52 3.03 13.05 65.02
C ALA A 52 1.63 13.53 65.53
N ILE A 53 0.61 12.66 65.48
CA ILE A 53 0.01 11.90 66.63
C ILE A 53 -1.31 11.18 66.22
N SER A 54 -1.48 9.97 66.77
CA SER A 54 -2.52 8.94 66.59
C SER A 54 -3.78 9.14 67.45
N VAL A 55 -4.95 8.63 66.99
CA VAL A 55 -5.91 7.86 67.82
C VAL A 55 -6.90 7.04 66.95
N ASN A 56 -7.20 5.81 67.40
CA ASN A 56 -8.12 4.81 66.83
C ASN A 56 -9.58 5.02 67.30
N GLU A 57 -10.59 4.62 66.51
CA GLU A 57 -11.56 3.53 66.79
C GLU A 57 -12.68 3.41 65.70
N PRO A 58 -13.39 2.27 65.59
CA PRO A 58 -13.99 1.76 64.35
C PRO A 58 -15.54 1.86 64.27
N GLU A 59 -16.15 1.76 63.07
CA GLU A 59 -17.44 1.06 62.83
C GLU A 59 -17.92 1.08 61.34
N THR A 60 -18.19 -0.13 60.82
CA THR A 60 -19.22 -0.64 59.88
C THR A 60 -19.79 0.11 58.63
N GLU A 61 -19.67 -0.59 57.49
CA GLU A 61 -20.59 -0.86 56.34
C GLU A 61 -20.94 0.16 55.19
N ILE A 62 -20.33 -0.07 54.00
CA ILE A 62 -20.82 -0.28 52.58
C ILE A 62 -21.75 0.79 51.89
N PRO A 63 -21.71 1.09 50.54
CA PRO A 63 -20.72 0.90 49.43
C PRO A 63 -20.44 2.16 48.51
N ASP A 64 -19.32 2.08 47.75
CA ASP A 64 -18.93 2.59 46.39
C ASP A 64 -19.60 3.79 45.67
N PRO A 65 -18.96 4.43 44.64
CA PRO A 65 -17.68 4.12 43.99
C PRO A 65 -16.76 5.35 43.75
N VAL A 66 -15.60 5.10 43.12
CA VAL A 66 -14.93 5.92 42.07
C VAL A 66 -13.43 6.19 42.34
N THR A 67 -12.63 5.75 41.36
CA THR A 67 -11.27 6.17 40.93
C THR A 67 -10.02 5.74 41.72
N ALA A 68 -9.39 4.70 41.17
CA ALA A 68 -8.03 4.68 40.61
C ALA A 68 -6.86 5.22 41.45
N SER A 69 -6.01 4.29 41.93
CA SER A 69 -4.56 4.45 41.83
C SER A 69 -3.83 3.10 41.83
N PHE A 70 -2.84 3.02 40.95
CA PHE A 70 -1.91 1.93 40.65
C PHE A 70 -1.27 1.23 41.86
N PHE A 71 -1.15 -0.10 41.78
CA PHE A 71 0.06 -0.82 42.22
C PHE A 71 0.23 -2.11 41.39
N SER A 72 1.44 -2.25 40.86
CA SER A 72 1.94 -3.29 39.97
C SER A 72 2.39 -4.55 40.71
N ILE A 73 2.10 -5.75 40.19
CA ILE A 73 2.98 -6.93 40.28
C ILE A 73 2.94 -7.69 38.95
N GLN A 74 4.13 -7.92 38.40
CA GLN A 74 4.44 -8.61 37.15
C GLN A 74 4.21 -10.13 37.23
N THR A 75 3.99 -10.75 36.06
CA THR A 75 4.55 -12.00 35.49
C THR A 75 3.45 -12.66 34.65
N THR A 76 3.59 -13.09 33.39
CA THR A 76 4.71 -13.31 32.46
C THR A 76 4.11 -13.27 31.04
N GLU A 77 4.52 -12.34 30.19
CA GLU A 77 4.32 -12.47 28.73
C GLU A 77 5.55 -13.15 28.15
N THR A 78 5.40 -14.39 27.73
CA THR A 78 6.30 -15.02 26.77
C THR A 78 5.51 -15.26 25.49
N ASP A 79 5.98 -14.59 24.44
CA ASP A 79 5.92 -14.97 23.03
C ASP A 79 4.55 -15.18 22.38
N PHE A 80 3.96 -14.07 21.91
CA PHE A 80 3.44 -14.03 20.54
C PHE A 80 3.96 -12.75 19.86
N PRO A 81 4.58 -12.83 18.67
CA PRO A 81 4.96 -11.64 17.94
C PRO A 81 3.69 -10.82 17.67
N ALA A 82 3.76 -9.53 18.01
CA ALA A 82 2.71 -8.56 17.72
C ALA A 82 2.24 -8.75 16.28
N ALA A 83 0.96 -9.10 16.13
CA ALA A 83 0.30 -9.13 14.85
C ALA A 83 0.55 -7.78 14.17
N THR A 84 1.24 -7.82 13.04
CA THR A 84 1.31 -6.72 12.09
C THR A 84 -0.13 -6.33 11.73
N THR A 85 -0.65 -5.28 12.35
CA THR A 85 -1.90 -4.65 11.93
C THR A 85 -1.64 -3.87 10.65
N SER A 86 -1.58 -4.58 9.53
CA SER A 86 -1.99 -4.07 8.24
C SER A 86 -3.20 -4.88 7.79
N THR A 87 -4.32 -4.74 8.50
CA THR A 87 -5.58 -5.28 7.99
C THR A 87 -6.10 -4.27 6.97
N GLU A 88 -5.72 -4.46 5.71
CA GLU A 88 -6.58 -4.07 4.59
C GLU A 88 -7.93 -4.77 4.82
N GLN A 89 -8.80 -4.13 5.61
CA GLN A 89 -10.13 -4.65 5.84
C GLN A 89 -10.86 -4.62 4.51
N LEU A 90 -11.39 -5.78 4.09
CA LEU A 90 -12.23 -5.88 2.91
C LEU A 90 -13.35 -4.83 3.00
N LYS A 91 -13.34 -3.87 2.08
CA LYS A 91 -14.36 -2.83 2.02
C LYS A 91 -15.56 -3.34 1.24
N VAL A 92 -16.61 -3.71 1.96
CA VAL A 92 -17.88 -4.14 1.38
C VAL A 92 -18.62 -2.89 0.83
N PRO A 93 -19.10 -2.90 -0.43
CA PRO A 93 -19.89 -1.80 -0.97
C PRO A 93 -21.15 -1.50 -0.13
N ASP A 94 -21.56 -0.23 -0.03
CA ASP A 94 -22.68 0.20 0.82
C ASP A 94 -24.01 -0.49 0.46
N ASN A 95 -24.19 -0.89 -0.79
CA ASN A 95 -25.36 -1.59 -1.30
C ASN A 95 -25.27 -3.13 -1.23
N ALA A 96 -24.17 -3.66 -0.71
CA ALA A 96 -23.90 -5.09 -0.61
C ALA A 96 -23.80 -5.56 0.86
N LEU A 97 -24.00 -6.86 1.03
CA LEU A 97 -23.80 -7.62 2.26
C LEU A 97 -22.67 -8.62 2.00
N LEU A 98 -21.73 -8.73 2.95
CA LEU A 98 -20.72 -9.80 2.90
C LEU A 98 -21.33 -11.07 3.47
N ILE A 99 -21.46 -12.08 2.63
CA ILE A 99 -21.93 -13.42 3.00
C ILE A 99 -20.75 -14.38 2.81
N ILE A 100 -20.57 -15.31 3.75
CA ILE A 100 -19.61 -16.42 3.57
C ILE A 100 -20.38 -17.71 3.34
N ASP A 101 -19.74 -18.71 2.76
CA ASP A 101 -20.30 -20.06 2.72
C ASP A 101 -19.33 -21.08 3.31
N LEU A 102 -19.90 -22.11 3.95
CA LEU A 102 -19.17 -23.08 4.78
C LEU A 102 -19.69 -24.49 4.58
N CYS A 103 -18.81 -25.45 4.78
CA CYS A 103 -19.12 -26.87 4.81
C CYS A 103 -18.24 -27.60 5.84
N GLU A 104 -18.22 -28.93 5.78
CA GLU A 104 -17.42 -29.77 6.67
C GLU A 104 -15.92 -29.48 6.67
N TRP A 105 -15.39 -28.84 5.62
CA TRP A 105 -13.97 -28.50 5.54
C TRP A 105 -13.56 -27.39 6.51
N GLN A 106 -14.50 -26.54 6.94
CA GLN A 106 -14.27 -25.53 7.97
C GLN A 106 -14.63 -26.11 9.35
N ASN A 107 -13.65 -26.77 9.98
CA ASN A 107 -13.80 -27.42 11.28
C ASN A 107 -14.25 -26.42 12.37
N PRO A 108 -15.43 -26.59 12.99
CA PRO A 108 -15.97 -25.73 14.04
C PRO A 108 -15.03 -25.48 15.22
N GLU A 109 -14.20 -26.46 15.60
CA GLU A 109 -13.25 -26.34 16.71
C GLU A 109 -12.10 -25.36 16.43
N LYS A 110 -11.94 -24.95 15.17
CA LYS A 110 -10.95 -23.96 14.74
C LYS A 110 -11.56 -22.58 14.47
N ILE A 111 -12.85 -22.39 14.72
CA ILE A 111 -13.57 -21.16 14.43
C ILE A 111 -13.91 -20.45 15.73
N ASN A 112 -13.41 -19.22 15.88
CA ASN A 112 -13.94 -18.27 16.84
C ASN A 112 -15.15 -17.58 16.21
N TYR A 113 -16.34 -18.16 16.42
CA TYR A 113 -17.59 -17.63 15.85
C TYR A 113 -17.93 -16.22 16.36
N ASP A 114 -17.56 -15.87 17.59
CA ASP A 114 -17.82 -14.53 18.13
C ASP A 114 -17.06 -13.43 17.37
N LEU A 115 -15.85 -13.74 16.92
CA LEU A 115 -15.04 -12.82 16.12
C LEU A 115 -15.46 -12.84 14.65
N LEU A 116 -15.69 -14.03 14.09
CA LEU A 116 -16.10 -14.20 12.70
C LEU A 116 -17.43 -13.51 12.41
N CYS A 117 -18.44 -13.71 13.27
CA CYS A 117 -19.80 -13.18 13.05
C CYS A 117 -19.88 -11.65 13.05
N ARG A 118 -18.90 -10.94 13.62
CA ARG A 118 -18.87 -9.46 13.62
C ARG A 118 -18.52 -8.86 12.27
N GLN A 119 -17.99 -9.67 11.36
CA GLN A 119 -17.43 -9.22 10.07
C GLN A 119 -18.31 -9.60 8.89
N ILE A 120 -19.36 -10.40 9.10
CA ILE A 120 -20.25 -10.91 8.05
C ILE A 120 -21.68 -10.45 8.30
N SER A 121 -22.48 -10.43 7.24
CA SER A 121 -23.92 -10.15 7.30
C SER A 121 -24.77 -11.42 7.28
N GLY A 122 -24.21 -12.55 6.86
CA GLY A 122 -24.92 -13.82 6.75
C GLY A 122 -23.99 -14.96 6.37
N VAL A 123 -24.52 -16.18 6.37
CA VAL A 123 -23.80 -17.40 6.00
C VAL A 123 -24.67 -18.34 5.18
N ILE A 124 -24.10 -19.01 4.17
CA ILE A 124 -24.73 -20.14 3.47
C ILE A 124 -24.04 -21.44 3.93
N LEU A 125 -24.79 -22.37 4.51
CA LEU A 125 -24.24 -23.62 5.04
C LEU A 125 -24.51 -24.79 4.08
N ARG A 126 -23.51 -25.64 3.80
CA ARG A 126 -23.78 -26.92 3.15
C ARG A 126 -24.66 -27.76 4.07
N ILE A 127 -25.88 -28.04 3.63
CA ILE A 127 -26.85 -28.88 4.36
C ILE A 127 -26.48 -30.35 4.16
N GLY A 128 -26.13 -30.69 2.93
CA GLY A 128 -25.72 -32.02 2.52
C GLY A 128 -25.31 -32.05 1.05
N PHE A 129 -25.06 -33.25 0.58
CA PHE A 129 -24.61 -33.49 -0.79
C PHE A 129 -25.04 -34.87 -1.29
N THR A 130 -25.13 -35.01 -2.61
CA THR A 130 -25.25 -36.32 -3.24
C THR A 130 -23.88 -36.96 -3.40
N GLY A 131 -23.69 -38.15 -2.81
CA GLY A 131 -22.41 -38.85 -2.74
C GLY A 131 -21.82 -39.23 -4.10
N TYR A 132 -20.50 -39.45 -4.11
CA TYR A 132 -19.72 -39.66 -5.33
C TYR A 132 -19.82 -41.08 -5.94
N SER A 133 -20.36 -42.05 -5.21
CA SER A 133 -20.61 -43.40 -5.72
C SER A 133 -21.72 -43.41 -6.78
N SER A 134 -21.82 -44.52 -7.52
CA SER A 134 -22.92 -44.74 -8.47
C SER A 134 -24.30 -44.83 -7.80
N GLU A 135 -24.34 -45.06 -6.48
CA GLU A 135 -25.58 -45.14 -5.70
C GLU A 135 -26.16 -43.75 -5.38
N LYS A 136 -25.38 -42.67 -5.53
CA LYS A 136 -25.83 -41.28 -5.29
C LYS A 136 -26.53 -41.10 -3.93
N ASN A 137 -25.98 -41.73 -2.89
CA ASN A 137 -26.48 -41.66 -1.52
C ASN A 137 -26.56 -40.21 -1.05
N LYS A 138 -27.63 -39.85 -0.33
CA LYS A 138 -27.83 -38.51 0.23
C LYS A 138 -27.07 -38.43 1.55
N VAL A 139 -26.09 -37.54 1.62
CA VAL A 139 -25.17 -37.44 2.76
C VAL A 139 -25.35 -36.08 3.42
N THR A 140 -25.57 -36.08 4.74
CA THR A 140 -25.58 -34.86 5.55
C THR A 140 -24.16 -34.36 5.74
N ASP A 141 -23.95 -33.04 5.62
CA ASP A 141 -22.66 -32.44 5.95
C ASP A 141 -22.41 -32.58 7.46
N GLN A 142 -21.25 -33.13 7.84
CA GLN A 142 -20.97 -33.49 9.24
C GLN A 142 -20.93 -32.29 10.20
N HIS A 143 -20.82 -31.07 9.70
CA HIS A 143 -20.75 -29.86 10.52
C HIS A 143 -21.96 -28.94 10.37
N PHE A 144 -22.93 -29.29 9.51
CA PHE A 144 -24.14 -28.50 9.30
C PHE A 144 -24.83 -28.09 10.61
N GLU A 145 -25.18 -29.06 11.47
CA GLU A 145 -25.90 -28.78 12.72
C GLU A 145 -25.08 -27.92 13.69
N ARG A 146 -23.76 -28.13 13.73
CA ARG A 146 -22.87 -27.36 14.60
C ARG A 146 -22.76 -25.91 14.13
N HIS A 147 -22.52 -25.70 12.84
CA HIS A 147 -22.48 -24.37 12.23
C HIS A 147 -23.82 -23.65 12.40
N TYR A 148 -24.92 -24.33 12.07
CA TYR A 148 -26.27 -23.77 12.19
C TYR A 148 -26.52 -23.24 13.60
N ALA A 149 -26.27 -24.05 14.63
CA ALA A 149 -26.46 -23.66 16.02
C ALA A 149 -25.59 -22.47 16.43
N GLU A 150 -24.31 -22.43 16.02
CA GLU A 150 -23.38 -21.35 16.39
C GLU A 150 -23.72 -20.01 15.72
N PHE A 151 -24.12 -20.01 14.44
CA PHE A 151 -24.54 -18.80 13.73
C PHE A 151 -25.91 -18.32 14.20
N LYS A 152 -26.88 -19.23 14.40
CA LYS A 152 -28.23 -18.87 14.84
C LYS A 152 -28.20 -18.26 16.23
N LYS A 153 -27.37 -18.80 17.13
CA LYS A 153 -27.12 -18.23 18.47
C LYS A 153 -26.65 -16.77 18.43
N ARG A 154 -25.95 -16.35 17.36
CA ARG A 154 -25.38 -15.01 17.19
C ARG A 154 -26.25 -14.09 16.33
N GLY A 155 -27.41 -14.55 15.88
CA GLY A 155 -28.34 -13.76 15.07
C GLY A 155 -27.80 -13.43 13.67
N VAL A 156 -26.86 -14.23 13.15
CA VAL A 156 -26.42 -14.13 11.75
C VAL A 156 -27.47 -14.77 10.86
N GLU A 157 -27.84 -14.12 9.75
CA GLU A 157 -28.80 -14.67 8.78
C GLU A 157 -28.24 -15.95 8.14
N ILE A 158 -29.06 -17.00 8.06
CA ILE A 158 -28.63 -18.32 7.59
C ILE A 158 -29.36 -18.68 6.29
N GLY A 159 -28.59 -19.10 5.30
CA GLY A 159 -29.01 -19.83 4.12
C GLY A 159 -28.41 -21.22 4.12
N GLY A 160 -28.68 -21.99 3.07
CA GLY A 160 -28.02 -23.27 2.91
C GLY A 160 -27.87 -23.69 1.46
N TYR A 161 -27.10 -24.74 1.22
CA TYR A 161 -27.02 -25.35 -0.10
C TYR A 161 -26.94 -26.86 -0.04
N TRP A 162 -27.43 -27.50 -1.10
CA TRP A 162 -27.23 -28.92 -1.36
C TRP A 162 -26.35 -29.11 -2.58
N PHE A 163 -25.16 -29.70 -2.41
CA PHE A 163 -24.30 -30.05 -3.54
C PHE A 163 -24.94 -31.19 -4.33
N SER A 164 -25.36 -30.89 -5.54
CA SER A 164 -26.17 -31.79 -6.37
C SER A 164 -25.32 -32.63 -7.31
N ARG A 165 -25.75 -33.88 -7.46
CA ARG A 165 -25.38 -34.71 -8.62
C ARG A 165 -26.60 -35.22 -9.38
N ALA A 166 -27.77 -34.68 -9.05
CA ALA A 166 -29.01 -34.98 -9.75
C ALA A 166 -28.94 -34.49 -11.19
N ASN A 167 -29.32 -35.35 -12.11
CA ASN A 167 -29.35 -35.01 -13.54
C ASN A 167 -30.68 -35.39 -14.22
N SER A 168 -31.71 -35.60 -13.40
CA SER A 168 -33.12 -35.77 -13.77
C SER A 168 -34.00 -35.08 -12.74
N VAL A 169 -35.27 -34.86 -13.09
CA VAL A 169 -36.30 -34.31 -12.19
C VAL A 169 -36.46 -35.17 -10.93
N GLU A 170 -36.63 -36.49 -11.10
CA GLU A 170 -36.83 -37.43 -10.00
C GLU A 170 -35.67 -37.42 -9.00
N GLU A 171 -34.43 -37.41 -9.48
CA GLU A 171 -33.26 -37.34 -8.60
C GLU A 171 -33.17 -36.01 -7.86
N ALA A 172 -33.57 -34.91 -8.49
CA ALA A 172 -33.54 -33.58 -7.90
C ALA A 172 -34.64 -33.41 -6.84
N GLU A 173 -35.83 -33.96 -7.06
CA GLU A 173 -36.88 -34.06 -6.05
C GLU A 173 -36.42 -34.90 -4.84
N ASP A 174 -35.67 -35.98 -5.08
CA ASP A 174 -35.12 -36.80 -3.99
C ASP A 174 -34.03 -36.07 -3.19
N GLU A 175 -33.19 -35.27 -3.85
CA GLU A 175 -32.28 -34.34 -3.16
C GLU A 175 -33.05 -33.29 -2.34
N ALA A 176 -34.12 -32.74 -2.88
CA ALA A 176 -34.97 -31.77 -2.19
C ALA A 176 -35.65 -32.38 -0.96
N LYS A 177 -36.19 -33.60 -1.06
CA LYS A 177 -36.77 -34.32 0.09
C LYS A 177 -35.73 -34.57 1.19
N ALA A 178 -34.52 -34.99 0.83
CA ALA A 178 -33.43 -35.16 1.79
C ALA A 178 -33.03 -33.83 2.44
N THR A 179 -33.01 -32.75 1.66
CA THR A 179 -32.79 -31.40 2.17
C THR A 179 -33.86 -31.03 3.20
N LEU A 180 -35.15 -31.15 2.85
CA LEU A 180 -36.28 -30.78 3.72
C LEU A 180 -36.31 -31.52 5.05
N GLN A 181 -35.88 -32.79 5.08
CA GLN A 181 -35.75 -33.55 6.32
C GLN A 181 -34.76 -32.88 7.30
N LEU A 182 -33.66 -32.33 6.79
CA LEU A 182 -32.65 -31.65 7.59
C LEU A 182 -33.03 -30.22 7.97
N LEU A 183 -33.91 -29.57 7.18
CA LEU A 183 -34.44 -28.23 7.51
C LEU A 183 -35.55 -28.27 8.57
N GLN A 184 -36.11 -29.43 8.89
CA GLN A 184 -37.25 -29.52 9.79
C GLN A 184 -36.97 -28.86 11.16
N GLY A 185 -37.83 -27.90 11.52
CA GLY A 185 -37.74 -27.16 12.79
C GLY A 185 -36.64 -26.08 12.80
N LYS A 186 -36.05 -25.76 11.64
CA LYS A 186 -35.04 -24.72 11.49
C LYS A 186 -35.59 -23.53 10.68
N GLU A 187 -35.13 -22.34 11.02
CA GLU A 187 -35.42 -21.11 10.29
C GLU A 187 -34.24 -20.72 9.40
N PHE A 188 -34.55 -20.21 8.21
CA PHE A 188 -33.59 -19.74 7.21
C PHE A 188 -34.04 -18.37 6.68
N GLU A 189 -33.24 -17.34 6.93
CA GLU A 189 -33.49 -15.98 6.47
C GLU A 189 -33.03 -15.77 5.02
N LEU A 190 -32.00 -16.50 4.60
CA LEU A 190 -31.46 -16.52 3.24
C LEU A 190 -31.92 -17.79 2.50
N PRO A 191 -31.81 -17.84 1.15
CA PRO A 191 -32.28 -18.98 0.38
C PRO A 191 -31.56 -20.29 0.66
N VAL A 192 -32.24 -21.38 0.32
CA VAL A 192 -31.69 -22.72 0.15
C VAL A 192 -31.37 -22.93 -1.32
N TYR A 193 -30.10 -23.14 -1.64
CA TYR A 193 -29.59 -23.21 -3.00
C TYR A 193 -29.42 -24.65 -3.46
N TRP A 194 -29.82 -24.90 -4.70
CA TRP A 194 -29.37 -26.07 -5.46
C TRP A 194 -28.01 -25.76 -6.08
N ASP A 195 -26.96 -26.40 -5.59
CA ASP A 195 -25.60 -26.23 -6.07
C ASP A 195 -25.34 -27.24 -7.20
N THR A 196 -25.16 -26.74 -8.42
CA THR A 196 -24.95 -27.56 -9.62
C THR A 196 -23.59 -27.30 -10.26
N GLU A 197 -22.73 -28.31 -10.17
CA GLU A 197 -21.38 -28.27 -10.73
C GLU A 197 -20.80 -29.67 -11.03
N ASP A 198 -21.62 -30.74 -10.98
CA ASP A 198 -21.13 -32.12 -11.11
C ASP A 198 -20.59 -32.42 -12.52
N PRO A 199 -19.28 -32.68 -12.67
CA PRO A 199 -18.66 -32.88 -13.97
C PRO A 199 -18.95 -34.26 -14.58
N TYR A 200 -19.60 -35.17 -13.85
CA TYR A 200 -19.74 -36.57 -14.25
C TYR A 200 -21.09 -36.90 -14.89
N TYR A 201 -22.19 -36.53 -14.26
CA TYR A 201 -23.57 -36.75 -14.68
C TYR A 201 -24.18 -35.47 -15.25
N GLN A 202 -24.11 -34.36 -14.51
CA GLN A 202 -24.73 -33.10 -14.93
C GLN A 202 -24.08 -32.53 -16.20
N ALA A 203 -22.74 -32.55 -16.29
CA ALA A 203 -22.02 -32.07 -17.48
C ALA A 203 -22.36 -32.82 -18.79
N LYS A 204 -22.91 -34.04 -18.71
CA LYS A 204 -23.32 -34.87 -19.86
C LYS A 204 -24.82 -34.75 -20.17
N THR A 205 -25.56 -34.05 -19.32
CA THR A 205 -27.02 -33.93 -19.41
C THR A 205 -27.40 -32.77 -20.32
N GLY A 206 -28.49 -32.95 -21.07
CA GLY A 206 -29.01 -31.91 -21.96
C GLY A 206 -29.42 -30.66 -21.17
N ARG A 207 -29.16 -29.47 -21.73
CA ARG A 207 -29.40 -28.18 -21.04
C ARG A 207 -30.81 -28.03 -20.48
N GLN A 208 -31.81 -28.42 -21.28
CA GLN A 208 -33.22 -28.36 -20.87
C GLN A 208 -33.50 -29.32 -19.70
N LEU A 209 -32.99 -30.55 -19.76
CA LEU A 209 -33.19 -31.55 -18.71
C LEU A 209 -32.50 -31.18 -17.38
N LEU A 210 -31.30 -30.60 -17.45
CA LEU A 210 -30.63 -30.10 -16.23
C LEU A 210 -31.37 -28.89 -15.64
N THR A 211 -31.95 -28.06 -16.51
CA THR A 211 -32.80 -26.95 -16.08
C THR A 211 -34.08 -27.45 -15.42
N ASP A 212 -34.71 -28.50 -15.97
CA ASP A 212 -35.87 -29.17 -15.36
C ASP A 212 -35.54 -29.71 -13.96
N ALA A 213 -34.38 -30.36 -13.81
CA ALA A 213 -33.92 -30.86 -12.52
C ALA A 213 -33.75 -29.74 -11.48
N GLY A 214 -33.10 -28.63 -11.87
CA GLY A 214 -32.94 -27.47 -10.97
C GLY A 214 -34.27 -26.82 -10.58
N ILE A 215 -35.21 -26.69 -11.53
CA ILE A 215 -36.56 -26.18 -11.26
C ILE A 215 -37.29 -27.11 -10.28
N ALA A 216 -37.24 -28.43 -10.48
CA ALA A 216 -37.91 -29.39 -9.62
C ALA A 216 -37.40 -29.37 -8.17
N TYR A 217 -36.08 -29.25 -7.97
CA TYR A 217 -35.52 -29.06 -6.64
C TYR A 217 -36.07 -27.79 -5.98
N MET A 218 -35.98 -26.65 -6.70
CA MET A 218 -36.44 -25.36 -6.19
C MET A 218 -37.94 -25.37 -5.86
N GLU A 219 -38.78 -25.93 -6.73
CA GLU A 219 -40.22 -26.05 -6.50
C GLU A 219 -40.51 -26.82 -5.22
N THR A 220 -39.91 -28.00 -5.08
CA THR A 220 -40.11 -28.88 -3.93
C THR A 220 -39.72 -28.18 -2.61
N VAL A 221 -38.58 -27.49 -2.58
CA VAL A 221 -38.12 -26.79 -1.37
C VAL A 221 -38.96 -25.54 -1.08
N ARG A 222 -39.37 -24.82 -2.12
CA ARG A 222 -40.20 -23.62 -2.01
C ARG A 222 -41.62 -23.91 -1.54
N GLU A 223 -42.22 -25.01 -1.99
CA GLU A 223 -43.55 -25.45 -1.55
C GLU A 223 -43.59 -25.76 -0.05
N ALA A 224 -42.45 -26.13 0.54
CA ALA A 224 -42.30 -26.28 1.99
C ALA A 224 -42.11 -24.94 2.74
N GLY A 225 -42.15 -23.81 2.03
CA GLY A 225 -42.14 -22.45 2.60
C GLY A 225 -40.77 -21.79 2.66
N TYR A 226 -39.72 -22.39 2.08
CA TYR A 226 -38.38 -21.81 2.08
C TYR A 226 -38.14 -20.90 0.88
N LYS A 227 -37.29 -19.89 1.05
CA LYS A 227 -36.69 -19.17 -0.08
C LYS A 227 -35.73 -20.10 -0.79
N VAL A 228 -35.67 -20.02 -2.11
CA VAL A 228 -34.86 -20.94 -2.93
C VAL A 228 -33.98 -20.19 -3.92
N GLY A 229 -32.96 -20.87 -4.41
CA GLY A 229 -32.11 -20.38 -5.48
C GLY A 229 -31.31 -21.49 -6.15
N ILE A 230 -30.55 -21.10 -7.18
CA ILE A 230 -29.54 -21.95 -7.81
C ILE A 230 -28.18 -21.31 -7.57
N TYR A 231 -27.20 -22.14 -7.27
CA TYR A 231 -25.79 -21.78 -7.35
C TYR A 231 -25.15 -22.47 -8.54
N ALA A 232 -24.38 -21.71 -9.32
CA ALA A 232 -23.48 -22.25 -10.32
C ALA A 232 -22.41 -21.23 -10.73
N CYS A 233 -21.32 -21.69 -11.34
CA CYS A 233 -20.40 -20.78 -12.02
C CYS A 233 -21.00 -20.22 -13.32
N VAL A 234 -20.52 -19.07 -13.78
CA VAL A 234 -20.98 -18.42 -15.04
C VAL A 234 -20.97 -19.37 -16.23
N ASN A 235 -19.90 -20.16 -16.38
CA ASN A 235 -19.79 -21.15 -17.45
C ASN A 235 -20.92 -22.19 -17.38
N TRP A 236 -21.31 -22.62 -16.18
CA TRP A 236 -22.34 -23.61 -15.99
C TRP A 236 -23.72 -23.08 -16.38
N TYR A 237 -24.09 -21.89 -15.90
CA TYR A 237 -25.35 -21.25 -16.30
C TYR A 237 -25.45 -21.08 -17.81
N LEU A 238 -24.39 -20.60 -18.46
CA LEU A 238 -24.42 -20.27 -19.89
C LEU A 238 -24.37 -21.53 -20.78
N ASN A 239 -23.64 -22.57 -20.38
CA ASN A 239 -23.36 -23.72 -21.25
C ASN A 239 -24.03 -25.02 -20.83
N ARG A 240 -24.51 -25.14 -19.59
CA ARG A 240 -25.16 -26.35 -19.04
C ARG A 240 -26.62 -26.15 -18.69
N MET A 241 -27.08 -24.92 -18.52
CA MET A 241 -28.49 -24.61 -18.24
C MET A 241 -29.11 -23.74 -19.34
N ASP A 242 -30.43 -23.69 -19.36
CA ASP A 242 -31.21 -22.73 -20.14
C ASP A 242 -31.52 -21.50 -19.28
N ILE A 243 -30.58 -20.56 -19.25
CA ILE A 243 -30.68 -19.39 -18.38
C ILE A 243 -31.84 -18.45 -18.75
N ASN A 244 -32.22 -18.38 -20.03
CA ASN A 244 -33.37 -17.58 -20.44
C ASN A 244 -34.66 -18.15 -19.84
N ARG A 245 -34.82 -19.49 -19.92
CA ARG A 245 -35.95 -20.17 -19.31
C ARG A 245 -35.96 -20.03 -17.79
N LEU A 246 -34.81 -20.15 -17.12
CA LEU A 246 -34.73 -19.89 -15.68
C LEU A 246 -35.16 -18.45 -15.35
N TRP A 247 -34.72 -17.47 -16.14
CA TRP A 247 -35.08 -16.07 -15.94
C TRP A 247 -36.57 -15.80 -16.18
N GLU A 248 -37.18 -16.41 -17.19
CA GLU A 248 -38.62 -16.36 -17.42
C GLU A 248 -39.38 -17.01 -16.26
N TYR A 249 -38.93 -18.19 -15.82
CA TYR A 249 -39.51 -18.91 -14.69
C TYR A 249 -39.45 -18.05 -13.41
N HIS A 250 -38.34 -17.35 -13.17
CA HIS A 250 -38.16 -16.45 -12.02
C HIS A 250 -39.25 -15.38 -11.90
N ALA A 251 -39.70 -14.82 -13.02
CA ALA A 251 -40.67 -13.71 -13.04
C ALA A 251 -42.02 -14.11 -12.41
N GLU A 252 -42.39 -15.38 -12.52
CA GLU A 252 -43.61 -15.95 -11.93
C GLU A 252 -43.32 -16.69 -10.62
N ASN A 253 -42.08 -17.13 -10.43
CA ASN A 253 -41.63 -18.00 -9.36
C ASN A 253 -40.34 -17.43 -8.76
N PHE A 254 -40.45 -16.52 -7.80
CA PHE A 254 -39.26 -15.87 -7.24
C PHE A 254 -38.24 -16.88 -6.67
N PHE A 255 -37.00 -16.80 -7.14
CA PHE A 255 -35.82 -17.53 -6.65
C PHE A 255 -34.54 -16.74 -6.92
N GLU A 256 -33.47 -16.99 -6.16
CA GLU A 256 -32.22 -16.25 -6.32
C GLU A 256 -31.22 -16.98 -7.23
N LEU A 257 -30.54 -16.24 -8.09
CA LEU A 257 -29.34 -16.71 -8.77
C LEU A 257 -28.10 -16.31 -7.95
N TRP A 258 -27.36 -17.32 -7.51
CA TRP A 258 -26.04 -17.20 -6.90
C TRP A 258 -24.99 -17.62 -7.94
N VAL A 259 -24.10 -16.69 -8.28
CA VAL A 259 -23.17 -16.83 -9.41
C VAL A 259 -21.74 -16.87 -8.91
N ALA A 260 -20.99 -17.90 -9.26
CA ALA A 260 -19.53 -17.94 -9.04
C ALA A 260 -18.76 -17.41 -10.25
N HIS A 261 -17.85 -16.47 -10.00
CA HIS A 261 -16.85 -16.00 -10.96
C HIS A 261 -15.70 -15.32 -10.23
N TYR A 262 -14.55 -15.97 -10.14
CA TYR A 262 -13.41 -15.47 -9.37
C TYR A 262 -12.44 -14.66 -10.23
N GLY A 263 -11.65 -13.80 -9.59
CA GLY A 263 -10.59 -13.03 -10.25
C GLY A 263 -11.11 -12.02 -11.29
N VAL A 264 -12.39 -11.67 -11.21
CA VAL A 264 -13.03 -10.67 -12.08
C VAL A 264 -13.62 -9.56 -11.23
N TYR A 265 -13.75 -8.36 -11.81
CA TYR A 265 -14.34 -7.21 -11.12
C TYR A 265 -15.87 -7.15 -11.22
N SER A 266 -16.43 -7.92 -12.13
CA SER A 266 -17.86 -8.21 -12.18
C SER A 266 -18.04 -9.56 -12.90
N PRO A 267 -19.00 -10.40 -12.47
CA PRO A 267 -19.37 -11.60 -13.19
C PRO A 267 -19.64 -11.28 -14.66
N GLN A 268 -19.02 -12.04 -15.58
CA GLN A 268 -19.37 -12.00 -17.00
C GLN A 268 -20.69 -12.74 -17.26
N PHE A 269 -21.73 -12.33 -16.55
CA PHE A 269 -23.06 -12.93 -16.56
C PHE A 269 -24.07 -11.90 -17.04
N LYS A 270 -24.79 -12.24 -18.12
CA LYS A 270 -25.66 -11.27 -18.83
C LYS A 270 -27.07 -11.16 -18.24
N HIS A 271 -27.38 -11.96 -17.23
CA HIS A 271 -28.64 -11.92 -16.50
C HIS A 271 -28.39 -11.37 -15.10
N ASN A 272 -29.47 -10.96 -14.44
CA ASN A 272 -29.39 -10.40 -13.10
C ASN A 272 -29.15 -11.55 -12.10
N TYR A 273 -28.46 -11.27 -11.01
CA TYR A 273 -28.13 -12.25 -9.96
C TYR A 273 -28.15 -11.58 -8.60
N TRP A 274 -28.50 -12.30 -7.53
CA TRP A 274 -28.61 -11.71 -6.19
C TRP A 274 -27.32 -11.78 -5.40
N MET A 275 -26.50 -12.80 -5.69
CA MET A 275 -25.29 -13.07 -4.95
C MET A 275 -24.17 -13.45 -5.91
N TRP A 276 -23.00 -12.89 -5.68
CA TRP A 276 -21.79 -13.21 -6.42
C TRP A 276 -20.72 -13.75 -5.48
N GLN A 277 -20.33 -15.01 -5.69
CA GLN A 277 -19.14 -15.59 -5.08
C GLN A 277 -17.90 -15.13 -5.86
N PHE A 278 -17.14 -14.23 -5.26
CA PHE A 278 -16.04 -13.52 -5.92
C PHE A 278 -14.65 -14.01 -5.52
N SER A 279 -14.56 -14.77 -4.43
CA SER A 279 -13.31 -15.35 -3.97
C SER A 279 -13.57 -16.67 -3.23
N ASN A 280 -12.67 -17.63 -3.40
CA ASN A 280 -12.57 -18.85 -2.62
C ASN A 280 -11.36 -18.85 -1.66
N GLU A 281 -10.72 -17.69 -1.50
CA GLU A 281 -9.49 -17.50 -0.74
C GLU A 281 -9.62 -16.35 0.27
N GLY A 282 -10.86 -16.00 0.62
CA GLY A 282 -11.17 -14.98 1.61
C GLY A 282 -10.60 -15.31 2.98
N ARG A 283 -10.24 -14.27 3.74
CA ARG A 283 -9.71 -14.39 5.11
C ARG A 283 -10.38 -13.37 6.01
N LEU A 284 -10.94 -13.84 7.13
CA LEU A 284 -11.51 -13.02 8.19
C LEU A 284 -10.93 -13.43 9.53
N ASP A 285 -10.89 -12.49 10.47
CA ASP A 285 -10.48 -12.83 11.83
C ASP A 285 -11.44 -13.85 12.44
N GLY A 286 -10.89 -14.80 13.20
CA GLY A 286 -11.64 -15.88 13.84
C GLY A 286 -11.61 -17.20 13.09
N TYR A 287 -11.06 -17.26 11.87
CA TYR A 287 -10.73 -18.52 11.20
C TYR A 287 -9.43 -18.40 10.39
N GLY A 288 -8.46 -19.27 10.63
CA GLY A 288 -7.15 -19.20 9.97
C GLY A 288 -7.11 -19.77 8.54
N GLY A 289 -8.17 -20.46 8.12
CA GLY A 289 -8.28 -21.05 6.78
C GLY A 289 -8.91 -20.10 5.75
N TYR A 290 -9.19 -20.65 4.57
CA TYR A 290 -9.88 -19.92 3.50
C TYR A 290 -11.40 -20.00 3.66
N LEU A 291 -12.05 -18.90 3.29
CA LEU A 291 -13.49 -18.74 3.24
C LEU A 291 -13.90 -18.32 1.84
N ASP A 292 -15.01 -18.89 1.38
CA ASP A 292 -15.64 -18.44 0.16
C ASP A 292 -16.41 -17.15 0.48
N PHE A 293 -16.11 -16.07 -0.24
CA PHE A 293 -16.69 -14.75 -0.04
C PHE A 293 -17.70 -14.42 -1.12
N ASN A 294 -18.82 -13.86 -0.67
CA ASN A 294 -19.95 -13.52 -1.49
C ASN A 294 -20.37 -12.07 -1.24
N LEU A 295 -20.66 -11.33 -2.30
CA LEU A 295 -21.42 -10.09 -2.22
C LEU A 295 -22.87 -10.36 -2.57
N ARG A 296 -23.77 -10.13 -1.61
CA ARG A 296 -25.23 -10.21 -1.81
C ARG A 296 -25.85 -8.82 -1.84
N ALA A 297 -26.70 -8.55 -2.83
CA ALA A 297 -27.33 -7.25 -2.98
C ALA A 297 -28.40 -7.00 -1.90
N LYS A 298 -28.44 -5.78 -1.32
CA LYS A 298 -29.43 -5.42 -0.28
C LYS A 298 -30.86 -5.22 -0.81
N LYS A 299 -31.02 -4.78 -2.07
CA LYS A 299 -32.28 -4.26 -2.61
C LYS A 299 -32.78 -4.96 -3.88
N GLY A 300 -32.11 -6.02 -4.33
CA GLY A 300 -32.42 -6.73 -5.58
C GLY A 300 -31.18 -6.95 -6.47
N PRO A 301 -31.30 -7.73 -7.55
CA PRO A 301 -30.18 -8.44 -8.16
C PRO A 301 -29.15 -7.54 -8.87
N ASP A 302 -29.56 -6.46 -9.54
CA ASP A 302 -28.64 -5.59 -10.28
C ASP A 302 -28.13 -4.38 -9.48
N LEU A 303 -28.23 -4.45 -8.15
CA LEU A 303 -27.84 -3.37 -7.26
C LEU A 303 -26.53 -3.63 -6.54
N LEU A 304 -25.74 -4.61 -6.98
CA LEU A 304 -24.33 -4.66 -6.62
C LEU A 304 -23.61 -3.59 -7.44
N GLU A 305 -23.16 -2.52 -6.79
CA GLU A 305 -22.28 -1.57 -7.45
C GLU A 305 -21.05 -2.33 -7.96
N LYS A 306 -20.67 -2.07 -9.22
CA LYS A 306 -19.48 -2.69 -9.81
C LYS A 306 -18.31 -2.45 -8.87
N ILE A 307 -17.65 -3.54 -8.46
CA ILE A 307 -16.40 -3.46 -7.72
C ILE A 307 -15.45 -2.59 -8.54
N ASP A 308 -14.70 -1.73 -7.86
CA ASP A 308 -13.72 -0.86 -8.47
C ASP A 308 -12.80 -1.63 -9.43
N GLN A 309 -12.68 -1.13 -10.66
CA GLN A 309 -12.00 -1.78 -11.79
C GLN A 309 -10.81 -0.97 -12.30
N THR A 310 -10.52 0.17 -11.66
CA THR A 310 -9.48 1.07 -12.14
C THR A 310 -8.18 0.69 -11.47
N PRO A 311 -7.14 0.27 -12.21
CA PRO A 311 -5.85 0.08 -11.59
C PRO A 311 -5.25 1.40 -11.13
N PRO A 312 -4.49 1.38 -10.02
CA PRO A 312 -3.78 2.57 -9.57
C PRO A 312 -2.78 3.04 -10.63
N VAL A 313 -2.45 4.33 -10.62
CA VAL A 313 -1.51 4.94 -11.56
C VAL A 313 -0.27 5.40 -10.82
N ILE A 314 0.90 4.93 -11.25
CA ILE A 314 2.20 5.39 -10.73
C ILE A 314 2.69 6.57 -11.56
N THR A 315 3.02 7.68 -10.89
CA THR A 315 3.53 8.91 -11.52
C THR A 315 4.88 9.32 -10.94
N GLY A 316 5.62 10.17 -11.66
CA GLY A 316 6.97 10.58 -11.27
C GLY A 316 8.09 9.66 -11.76
N LEU A 317 7.77 8.72 -12.66
CA LEU A 317 8.76 7.84 -13.28
C LEU A 317 9.39 8.50 -14.51
N SER A 318 10.70 8.68 -14.45
CA SER A 318 11.58 8.94 -15.59
C SER A 318 12.85 8.13 -15.41
N ASP A 319 13.53 7.81 -16.51
CA ASP A 319 14.85 7.20 -16.46
C ASP A 319 15.82 8.09 -15.68
N LEU A 320 16.71 7.46 -14.92
CA LEU A 320 17.70 8.14 -14.09
C LEU A 320 19.12 7.84 -14.55
N GLU A 321 19.98 8.83 -14.40
CA GLU A 321 21.40 8.71 -14.65
C GLU A 321 22.19 9.27 -13.48
N LEU A 322 23.01 8.40 -12.86
CA LEU A 322 23.85 8.73 -11.72
C LEU A 322 25.32 8.44 -12.04
N ILE A 323 26.21 9.11 -11.32
CA ILE A 323 27.63 8.74 -11.32
C ILE A 323 27.85 7.66 -10.25
N GLN A 324 28.80 6.77 -10.52
CA GLN A 324 29.20 5.68 -9.65
C GLN A 324 29.36 6.13 -8.18
N GLY A 325 28.80 5.39 -7.24
CA GLY A 325 28.90 5.66 -5.81
C GLY A 325 28.00 6.79 -5.28
N MET A 326 27.25 7.49 -6.13
CA MET A 326 26.27 8.48 -5.65
C MET A 326 25.08 7.80 -4.97
N GLU A 327 24.49 8.52 -4.00
CA GLU A 327 23.28 8.07 -3.31
C GLU A 327 22.07 8.05 -4.25
N LEU A 328 21.21 7.06 -4.06
CA LEU A 328 19.99 6.87 -4.84
C LEU A 328 18.83 6.52 -3.92
N ASN A 329 17.78 7.33 -3.98
CA ASN A 329 16.49 7.00 -3.38
C ASN A 329 15.51 6.54 -4.47
N LEU A 330 15.20 5.25 -4.47
CA LEU A 330 14.31 4.67 -5.48
C LEU A 330 12.84 5.11 -5.34
N LYS A 331 12.44 5.75 -4.24
CA LYS A 331 11.07 6.23 -4.01
C LYS A 331 10.93 7.76 -4.12
N GLU A 332 12.02 8.49 -4.28
CA GLU A 332 11.98 9.95 -4.32
C GLU A 332 11.18 10.47 -5.53
N GLY A 333 10.19 11.33 -5.25
CA GLY A 333 9.35 11.96 -6.28
C GLY A 333 8.29 11.04 -6.91
N ILE A 334 8.16 9.80 -6.45
CA ILE A 334 7.22 8.81 -6.99
C ILE A 334 6.00 8.69 -6.08
N ARG A 335 4.81 8.60 -6.68
CA ARG A 335 3.56 8.30 -5.98
C ARG A 335 2.66 7.39 -6.79
N ALA A 336 1.83 6.61 -6.10
CA ALA A 336 0.72 5.88 -6.67
C ALA A 336 -0.59 6.55 -6.24
N ASP A 337 -1.46 6.84 -7.19
CA ASP A 337 -2.79 7.42 -6.95
C ASP A 337 -3.86 6.51 -7.57
N ASP A 338 -5.04 6.49 -6.98
CA ASP A 338 -6.19 5.72 -7.42
C ASP A 338 -7.49 6.56 -7.38
N ASP A 339 -8.49 6.24 -8.20
CA ASP A 339 -9.73 7.02 -8.29
C ASP A 339 -10.72 6.74 -7.14
N LYS A 340 -10.60 5.59 -6.45
CA LYS A 340 -11.44 5.22 -5.29
C LYS A 340 -10.69 5.23 -3.97
N ASP A 341 -9.43 4.79 -3.96
CA ASP A 341 -8.60 4.67 -2.77
C ASP A 341 -7.81 5.95 -2.45
N GLY A 342 -7.83 6.91 -3.38
CA GLY A 342 -7.28 8.24 -3.19
C GLY A 342 -5.79 8.33 -3.54
N LYS A 343 -5.09 9.28 -2.90
CA LYS A 343 -3.72 9.65 -3.30
C LYS A 343 -2.67 9.05 -2.38
N ASN A 344 -1.49 8.78 -2.95
CA ASN A 344 -0.32 8.23 -2.26
C ASN A 344 -0.58 6.85 -1.61
N ILE A 345 -1.26 5.96 -2.32
CA ILE A 345 -1.41 4.57 -1.87
C ILE A 345 -0.04 3.87 -1.83
N PRO A 346 0.11 2.78 -1.05
CA PRO A 346 1.36 2.03 -1.00
C PRO A 346 1.78 1.47 -2.37
N PHE A 347 3.08 1.41 -2.60
CA PHE A 347 3.66 0.76 -3.78
C PHE A 347 4.99 0.08 -3.43
N ASP A 348 5.28 -0.97 -4.18
CA ASP A 348 6.49 -1.78 -4.09
C ASP A 348 7.49 -1.41 -5.18
N VAL A 349 8.77 -1.67 -4.87
CA VAL A 349 9.90 -1.41 -5.77
C VAL A 349 10.80 -2.64 -5.80
N SER A 350 11.13 -3.11 -7.00
CA SER A 350 11.98 -4.28 -7.23
C SER A 350 13.04 -4.00 -8.32
N PRO A 351 14.33 -4.27 -8.06
CA PRO A 351 14.90 -4.66 -6.78
C PRO A 351 14.79 -3.51 -5.75
N ARG A 352 14.75 -3.86 -4.45
CA ARG A 352 14.64 -2.86 -3.37
C ARG A 352 15.84 -1.94 -3.25
N MET A 353 17.01 -2.40 -3.72
CA MET A 353 18.27 -1.65 -3.74
C MET A 353 19.07 -2.05 -4.98
N ILE A 354 19.92 -1.15 -5.45
CA ILE A 354 20.94 -1.42 -6.47
C ILE A 354 22.32 -1.01 -5.95
N ASP A 355 23.37 -1.70 -6.38
CA ASP A 355 24.74 -1.33 -6.02
C ASP A 355 25.23 -0.20 -6.94
N THR A 356 25.16 1.05 -6.47
CA THR A 356 25.59 2.21 -7.25
C THR A 356 27.12 2.28 -7.42
N ARG A 357 27.89 1.43 -6.74
CA ARG A 357 29.37 1.40 -6.88
C ARG A 357 29.83 0.67 -8.12
N GLN A 358 28.93 0.03 -8.87
CA GLN A 358 29.25 -0.68 -10.11
C GLN A 358 28.59 0.02 -11.29
N PRO A 359 29.35 0.50 -12.29
CA PRO A 359 28.77 1.04 -13.51
C PRO A 359 27.93 0.00 -14.24
N GLY A 360 26.82 0.43 -14.82
CA GLY A 360 25.88 -0.47 -15.50
C GLY A 360 24.48 0.10 -15.58
N THR A 361 23.58 -0.71 -16.12
CA THR A 361 22.17 -0.35 -16.31
C THR A 361 21.30 -1.33 -15.54
N HIS A 362 20.36 -0.79 -14.77
CA HIS A 362 19.43 -1.56 -13.95
C HIS A 362 17.99 -1.23 -14.33
N LEU A 363 17.19 -2.27 -14.56
CA LEU A 363 15.75 -2.13 -14.75
C LEU A 363 15.05 -2.21 -13.38
N ILE A 364 14.28 -1.18 -13.03
CA ILE A 364 13.56 -1.11 -11.77
C ILE A 364 12.07 -1.17 -12.04
N THR A 365 11.37 -2.09 -11.38
CA THR A 365 9.93 -2.30 -11.47
C THR A 365 9.24 -1.68 -10.25
N TYR A 366 8.15 -0.96 -10.52
CA TYR A 366 7.26 -0.35 -9.54
C TYR A 366 5.88 -0.96 -9.69
N SER A 367 5.29 -1.44 -8.60
CA SER A 367 3.95 -2.02 -8.62
C SER A 367 3.12 -1.49 -7.49
N ALA A 368 1.85 -1.21 -7.76
CA ALA A 368 0.86 -0.87 -6.75
C ALA A 368 -0.34 -1.80 -6.88
N LYS A 369 -0.98 -2.06 -5.74
CA LYS A 369 -2.23 -2.81 -5.64
C LYS A 369 -3.18 -1.97 -4.81
N ASP A 370 -4.39 -1.79 -5.29
CA ASP A 370 -5.44 -1.08 -4.56
C ASP A 370 -6.22 -2.07 -3.63
N LEU A 371 -7.15 -1.54 -2.84
CA LEU A 371 -7.98 -2.32 -1.91
C LEU A 371 -8.95 -3.26 -2.63
N ALA A 372 -9.30 -2.95 -3.88
CA ALA A 372 -10.13 -3.80 -4.75
C ALA A 372 -9.32 -4.92 -5.44
N GLY A 373 -7.99 -4.89 -5.32
CA GLY A 373 -7.07 -5.85 -5.88
C GLY A 373 -6.62 -5.55 -7.31
N ASN A 374 -6.97 -4.40 -7.90
CA ASN A 374 -6.42 -3.98 -9.18
C ASN A 374 -4.92 -3.72 -9.02
N VAL A 375 -4.14 -4.16 -9.99
CA VAL A 375 -2.67 -4.02 -9.99
C VAL A 375 -2.19 -3.22 -11.18
N CYS A 376 -1.16 -2.41 -10.95
CA CYS A 376 -0.39 -1.79 -12.02
C CYS A 376 1.09 -2.13 -11.87
N SER A 377 1.82 -2.08 -12.99
CA SER A 377 3.26 -2.29 -13.01
C SER A 377 3.91 -1.40 -14.06
N TYR A 378 4.92 -0.66 -13.64
CA TYR A 378 5.70 0.23 -14.49
C TYR A 378 7.19 -0.01 -14.28
N THR A 379 8.00 0.31 -15.28
CA THR A 379 9.45 0.19 -15.17
C THR A 379 10.13 1.51 -15.48
N ARG A 380 11.31 1.70 -14.89
CA ARG A 380 12.27 2.74 -15.31
C ARG A 380 13.67 2.15 -15.40
N THR A 381 14.51 2.79 -16.18
CA THR A 381 15.92 2.46 -16.30
C THR A 381 16.75 3.37 -15.40
N VAL A 382 17.64 2.78 -14.60
CA VAL A 382 18.66 3.51 -13.84
C VAL A 382 20.03 3.17 -14.42
N THR A 383 20.75 4.19 -14.90
CA THR A 383 22.09 4.03 -15.47
C THR A 383 23.13 4.62 -14.53
N ILE A 384 24.10 3.80 -14.11
CA ILE A 384 25.26 4.18 -13.32
C ILE A 384 26.44 4.38 -14.28
N LYS A 385 26.88 5.63 -14.44
CA LYS A 385 28.06 5.98 -15.22
C LYS A 385 29.33 5.85 -14.36
N PRO A 386 30.48 5.47 -14.94
CA PRO A 386 31.77 5.55 -14.24
C PRO A 386 32.06 6.95 -13.70
N THR A 387 32.97 7.05 -12.73
CA THR A 387 33.44 8.35 -12.23
C THR A 387 33.93 9.24 -13.37
N THR A 388 33.74 10.56 -13.24
CA THR A 388 34.17 11.51 -14.26
C THR A 388 35.69 11.59 -14.31
N PHE A 389 36.32 11.70 -13.13
CA PHE A 389 37.74 11.93 -13.00
C PHE A 389 38.47 10.64 -12.61
N THR A 390 39.62 10.42 -13.22
CA THR A 390 40.45 9.21 -13.02
C THR A 390 41.28 9.26 -11.74
N ASP A 391 41.57 10.47 -11.25
CA ASP A 391 42.39 10.74 -10.06
C ASP A 391 41.58 11.11 -8.82
N VAL A 392 40.25 10.95 -8.86
CA VAL A 392 39.35 11.18 -7.71
C VAL A 392 38.64 9.87 -7.34
N PRO A 393 39.16 9.09 -6.38
CA PRO A 393 38.49 7.89 -5.90
C PRO A 393 37.12 8.20 -5.26
N ILE A 394 36.18 7.25 -5.33
CA ILE A 394 34.84 7.38 -4.69
C ILE A 394 34.95 7.62 -3.17
N ALA A 395 36.00 7.07 -2.54
CA ALA A 395 36.27 7.25 -1.12
C ALA A 395 36.85 8.63 -0.76
N TYR A 396 37.18 9.46 -1.75
CA TYR A 396 37.69 10.80 -1.51
C TYR A 396 36.62 11.66 -0.82
N TRP A 397 36.98 12.34 0.26
CA TRP A 397 36.03 13.08 1.11
C TRP A 397 35.23 14.13 0.31
N ALA A 398 35.82 14.72 -0.74
CA ALA A 398 35.17 15.70 -1.59
C ALA A 398 34.55 15.12 -2.88
N TYR A 399 34.55 13.79 -3.07
CA TYR A 399 34.12 13.13 -4.31
C TYR A 399 32.75 13.63 -4.81
N ASN A 400 31.72 13.55 -3.95
CA ASN A 400 30.37 14.01 -4.29
C ASN A 400 30.32 15.51 -4.63
N PHE A 401 31.15 16.33 -3.98
CA PHE A 401 31.23 17.77 -4.27
C PHE A 401 31.85 18.01 -5.64
N ILE A 402 32.96 17.35 -5.94
CA ILE A 402 33.70 17.47 -7.21
C ILE A 402 32.83 17.06 -8.40
N GLU A 403 32.18 15.90 -8.32
CA GLU A 403 31.25 15.43 -9.37
C GLU A 403 30.09 16.41 -9.58
N ASN A 404 29.55 16.97 -8.50
CA ASN A 404 28.44 17.93 -8.56
C ASN A 404 28.85 19.25 -9.23
N ILE A 405 29.99 19.85 -8.86
CA ILE A 405 30.46 21.11 -9.46
C ILE A 405 30.90 20.93 -10.93
N TYR A 406 31.37 19.73 -11.30
CA TYR A 406 31.64 19.38 -12.70
C TYR A 406 30.35 19.28 -13.52
N ARG A 407 29.35 18.54 -13.01
CA ARG A 407 28.04 18.39 -13.68
C ARG A 407 27.30 19.71 -13.86
N GLN A 408 27.56 20.69 -12.98
CA GLN A 408 27.04 22.06 -13.11
C GLN A 408 27.86 22.93 -14.08
N GLY A 409 28.97 22.42 -14.63
CA GLY A 409 29.85 23.15 -15.54
C GLY A 409 30.74 24.19 -14.86
N LEU A 410 30.80 24.22 -13.53
CA LEU A 410 31.62 25.18 -12.77
C LEU A 410 33.10 24.87 -12.94
N VAL A 411 33.44 23.58 -12.95
CA VAL A 411 34.79 23.05 -13.24
C VAL A 411 34.74 22.14 -14.45
N GLN A 412 35.88 21.96 -15.13
CA GLN A 412 35.99 21.15 -16.33
C GLN A 412 37.16 20.14 -16.28
N GLY A 413 37.91 20.09 -15.17
CA GLY A 413 39.16 19.34 -15.06
C GLY A 413 40.31 19.97 -15.85
N TYR A 414 41.46 19.28 -15.88
CA TYR A 414 42.65 19.74 -16.58
C TYR A 414 42.60 19.36 -18.06
N LYS A 415 42.68 20.36 -18.95
CA LYS A 415 42.74 20.15 -20.41
C LYS A 415 43.98 19.33 -20.80
N GLY A 416 43.81 18.41 -21.75
CA GLY A 416 44.90 17.57 -22.26
C GLY A 416 45.29 16.37 -21.38
N SER A 417 44.55 16.13 -20.29
CA SER A 417 44.68 14.94 -19.44
C SER A 417 43.60 13.90 -19.76
N GLU A 418 43.80 12.65 -19.33
CA GLU A 418 42.76 11.61 -19.34
C GLU A 418 41.73 11.82 -18.22
N ARG A 419 41.13 13.01 -18.16
CA ARG A 419 40.14 13.44 -17.16
C ARG A 419 40.70 13.50 -15.73
N GLU A 420 41.68 14.36 -15.49
CA GLU A 420 42.20 14.66 -14.14
C GLU A 420 41.54 15.90 -13.49
N PHE A 421 41.31 15.85 -12.18
CA PHE A 421 40.86 16.98 -11.34
C PHE A 421 41.96 17.56 -10.43
N ARG A 422 42.94 16.74 -10.04
CA ARG A 422 44.07 17.06 -9.14
C ARG A 422 43.63 17.66 -7.80
N PRO A 423 42.87 16.91 -6.97
CA PRO A 423 42.23 17.44 -5.78
C PRO A 423 43.19 17.94 -4.69
N GLU A 424 44.43 17.46 -4.70
CA GLU A 424 45.48 17.85 -3.73
C GLU A 424 46.28 19.09 -4.17
N ASN A 425 46.05 19.60 -5.39
CA ASN A 425 46.71 20.81 -5.85
C ASN A 425 46.05 22.07 -5.25
N ASN A 426 46.86 23.06 -4.91
CA ASN A 426 46.36 24.38 -4.53
C ASN A 426 45.58 25.01 -5.69
N LEU A 427 44.40 25.55 -5.38
CA LEU A 427 43.59 26.31 -6.32
C LEU A 427 44.22 27.69 -6.54
N THR A 428 44.51 28.05 -7.79
CA THR A 428 45.05 29.38 -8.10
C THR A 428 43.95 30.46 -8.07
N ARG A 429 44.32 31.73 -7.94
CA ARG A 429 43.36 32.84 -7.88
C ARG A 429 42.59 32.98 -9.20
N GLU A 430 43.22 32.70 -10.33
CA GLU A 430 42.57 32.67 -11.66
C GLU A 430 41.55 31.54 -11.78
N GLN A 431 41.89 30.35 -11.27
CA GLN A 431 40.97 29.21 -11.25
C GLN A 431 39.77 29.49 -10.34
N ALA A 432 40.00 30.08 -9.16
CA ALA A 432 38.95 30.51 -8.26
C ALA A 432 38.03 31.56 -8.92
N ALA A 433 38.59 32.57 -9.57
CA ALA A 433 37.83 33.58 -10.32
C ALA A 433 36.95 32.94 -11.41
N THR A 434 37.48 31.95 -12.12
CA THR A 434 36.72 31.21 -13.15
C THR A 434 35.51 30.48 -12.56
N VAL A 435 35.68 29.76 -11.45
CA VAL A 435 34.59 29.03 -10.79
C VAL A 435 33.53 30.00 -10.26
N ILE A 436 33.93 31.12 -9.65
CA ILE A 436 33.02 32.14 -9.10
C ILE A 436 32.22 32.80 -10.22
N ALA A 437 32.86 33.22 -11.31
CA ALA A 437 32.18 33.87 -12.43
C ALA A 437 31.13 32.95 -13.07
N ARG A 438 31.44 31.65 -13.22
CA ARG A 438 30.49 30.64 -13.71
C ARG A 438 29.35 30.41 -12.74
N ALA A 439 29.64 30.28 -11.45
CA ALA A 439 28.62 30.08 -10.41
C ALA A 439 27.65 31.27 -10.33
N ALA A 440 28.14 32.49 -10.56
CA ALA A 440 27.33 33.70 -10.63
C ALA A 440 26.72 33.97 -12.03
N ASN A 441 26.94 33.07 -13.00
CA ASN A 441 26.46 33.15 -14.38
C ASN A 441 26.76 34.51 -15.04
N LEU A 442 27.99 35.02 -14.85
CA LEU A 442 28.37 36.33 -15.37
C LEU A 442 28.59 36.32 -16.88
N THR A 443 28.14 37.37 -17.56
CA THR A 443 28.47 37.62 -18.96
C THR A 443 29.94 38.03 -19.08
N THR A 444 30.70 37.32 -19.91
CA THR A 444 32.12 37.57 -20.14
C THR A 444 32.42 38.38 -21.41
N GLU A 445 31.46 38.49 -22.33
CA GLU A 445 31.63 39.20 -23.59
C GLU A 445 31.72 40.72 -23.39
N GLY A 446 32.66 41.36 -24.08
CA GLY A 446 32.87 42.81 -24.03
C GLY A 446 33.36 43.35 -22.69
N LYS A 447 33.86 42.48 -21.80
CA LYS A 447 34.43 42.85 -20.50
C LYS A 447 35.94 42.97 -20.60
N GLU A 448 36.47 44.04 -20.01
CA GLU A 448 37.90 44.30 -19.97
C GLU A 448 38.34 44.57 -18.55
N ALA A 449 39.51 44.04 -18.18
CA ALA A 449 40.20 44.38 -16.94
C ALA A 449 41.68 44.60 -17.24
N SER A 450 42.28 45.57 -16.56
CA SER A 450 43.70 45.88 -16.74
C SER A 450 44.48 45.35 -15.55
N PHE A 451 44.97 44.11 -15.68
CA PHE A 451 45.95 43.50 -14.78
C PHE A 451 47.21 43.17 -15.58
N PRO A 452 48.37 43.79 -15.27
CA PRO A 452 49.61 43.60 -16.06
C PRO A 452 50.09 42.15 -16.15
N ASP A 453 49.73 41.31 -15.18
CA ASP A 453 50.12 39.90 -15.06
C ASP A 453 49.07 38.91 -15.61
N VAL A 454 47.93 39.38 -16.12
CA VAL A 454 46.89 38.54 -16.74
C VAL A 454 46.69 38.99 -18.19
N PRO A 455 47.42 38.43 -19.17
CA PRO A 455 47.30 38.82 -20.56
C PRO A 455 45.93 38.41 -21.14
N ALA A 456 45.47 39.13 -22.17
CA ALA A 456 44.14 38.92 -22.76
C ALA A 456 43.94 37.54 -23.40
N ASP A 457 45.02 36.82 -23.71
CA ASP A 457 45.00 35.45 -24.22
C ASP A 457 44.99 34.39 -23.10
N ASN A 458 45.08 34.79 -21.82
CA ASN A 458 44.91 33.88 -20.69
C ASN A 458 43.49 33.28 -20.71
N PRO A 459 43.31 31.95 -20.68
CA PRO A 459 42.00 31.31 -20.66
C PRO A 459 41.06 31.75 -19.52
N CYS A 460 41.61 32.24 -18.41
CA CYS A 460 40.88 32.75 -17.25
C CYS A 460 40.51 34.25 -17.36
N TYR A 461 41.17 35.00 -18.26
CA TYR A 461 40.95 36.43 -18.48
C TYR A 461 39.48 36.84 -18.60
N PRO A 462 38.64 36.21 -19.45
CA PRO A 462 37.24 36.62 -19.61
C PRO A 462 36.43 36.55 -18.30
N PHE A 463 36.74 35.59 -17.43
CA PHE A 463 36.05 35.43 -16.14
C PHE A 463 36.54 36.44 -15.10
N ILE A 464 37.84 36.73 -15.10
CA ILE A 464 38.46 37.77 -14.27
C ILE A 464 37.92 39.15 -14.67
N ALA A 465 37.87 39.46 -15.97
CA ALA A 465 37.32 40.72 -16.47
C ALA A 465 35.85 40.91 -16.07
N ALA A 466 35.02 39.86 -16.15
CA ALA A 466 33.62 39.91 -15.73
C ALA A 466 33.45 40.17 -14.23
N LEU A 467 34.31 39.59 -13.38
CA LEU A 467 34.28 39.84 -11.94
C LEU A 467 34.78 41.24 -11.56
N ALA A 468 35.80 41.75 -12.27
CA ALA A 468 36.31 43.10 -12.07
C ALA A 468 35.26 44.16 -12.48
N ASP A 469 34.56 43.95 -13.60
CA ASP A 469 33.43 44.80 -14.04
C ASP A 469 32.30 44.88 -12.99
N LYS A 470 32.08 43.80 -12.22
CA LYS A 470 31.14 43.77 -11.10
C LYS A 470 31.68 44.35 -9.80
N GLY A 471 32.95 44.77 -9.76
CA GLY A 471 33.64 45.20 -8.54
C GLY A 471 33.84 44.08 -7.51
N ALA A 472 33.67 42.81 -7.91
CA ALA A 472 33.73 41.65 -7.04
C ALA A 472 35.17 41.21 -6.74
N ILE A 473 36.12 41.59 -7.60
CA ILE A 473 37.55 41.41 -7.39
C ILE A 473 38.26 42.73 -7.63
N ASN A 474 39.29 42.99 -6.84
CA ASN A 474 40.25 44.07 -7.05
C ASN A 474 41.65 43.44 -7.13
N GLY A 475 42.53 44.06 -7.91
CA GLY A 475 43.95 43.74 -7.90
C GLY A 475 44.58 44.08 -6.56
N PHE A 476 45.83 43.67 -6.39
CA PHE A 476 46.67 44.13 -5.29
C PHE A 476 46.98 45.63 -5.43
N PRO A 477 47.44 46.31 -4.36
CA PRO A 477 47.77 47.74 -4.41
C PRO A 477 48.81 48.12 -5.47
N ASP A 478 49.59 47.16 -5.96
CA ASP A 478 50.56 47.30 -7.05
C ASP A 478 49.95 47.15 -8.46
N GLY A 479 48.63 46.93 -8.56
CA GLY A 479 47.90 46.76 -9.81
C GLY A 479 47.90 45.34 -10.37
N LEU A 480 48.57 44.38 -9.73
CA LEU A 480 48.64 42.99 -10.18
C LEU A 480 47.45 42.15 -9.70
N PHE A 481 47.10 41.09 -10.42
CA PHE A 481 46.07 40.13 -9.99
C PHE A 481 46.63 39.01 -9.11
N ARG A 482 47.88 38.61 -9.38
CA ARG A 482 48.65 37.47 -8.86
C ARG A 482 47.84 36.17 -8.97
N GLY A 483 47.91 35.57 -10.15
CA GLY A 483 47.01 34.50 -10.59
C GLY A 483 47.09 33.17 -9.88
#